data_AF-A0A5S4EUK8-F1
#
_entry.id   AF-A0A5S4EUK8-F1
#
_cell.length_a   1.000
_cell.length_b   1.000
_cell.length_c   1.000
_cell.angle_alpha   90.00
_cell.angle_beta   90.00
_cell.angle_gamma   90.00
#
_symmetry.space_group_name_H-M   'P 1'
#
loop_
_entity.id
_entity.type
_entity.pdbx_description
1 polymer ?
#
loop_
_entity_poly.entity_id
_entity_poly.type
_entity_poly.pdbx_seq_one_letter_code
_entity_poly.pdbx_strand_id
1 'polypeptide(L)' 'MSTLANQLVRAEKEEIARAIRTLLGRPLVSLHDDPAAFDLIRKRRQPLIQWFDYFCGWRLVVEPRQGYARLVKVRS' A
#
# COMPACT_ATOMS: atom_id res chain seq x y z
N MET A 1 -27.45 6.93 11.47
CA MET A 1 -26.27 6.12 11.09
C MET A 1 -25.01 6.94 11.37
N SER A 2 -24.06 6.38 12.10
CA SER A 2 -23.23 7.11 13.08
C SER A 2 -21.93 7.71 12.51
N THR A 3 -21.54 8.87 13.07
CA THR A 3 -20.27 9.59 12.83
C THR A 3 -19.03 8.69 12.87
N LEU A 4 -19.04 7.66 13.72
CA LEU A 4 -17.94 6.70 13.86
C LEU A 4 -17.68 5.92 12.57
N ALA A 5 -18.73 5.44 11.88
CA ALA A 5 -18.58 4.73 10.63
C ALA A 5 -17.92 5.62 9.55
N ASN A 6 -18.32 6.89 9.50
CA ASN A 6 -17.72 7.86 8.58
C ASN A 6 -16.26 8.17 8.91
N GLN A 7 -15.90 8.23 10.20
CA GLN A 7 -14.51 8.43 10.64
C GLN A 7 -13.63 7.25 10.26
N LEU A 8 -14.12 6.01 10.41
CA LEU A 8 -13.37 4.80 10.04
C LEU A 8 -13.10 4.74 8.53
N VAL A 9 -14.10 5.05 7.71
CA VAL A 9 -13.93 5.10 6.24
C VAL A 9 -12.91 6.17 5.83
N ARG A 10 -12.94 7.35 6.48
CA ARG A 10 -11.95 8.41 6.22
C ARG A 10 -10.54 7.97 6.59
N ALA A 11 -10.36 7.40 7.78
CA ALA A 11 -9.06 6.92 8.24
C ALA A 11 -8.49 5.85 7.31
N GLU A 12 -9.32 4.93 6.83
CA GLU A 12 -8.91 3.93 5.84
C GLU A 12 -8.46 4.55 4.52
N LYS A 13 -9.20 5.53 4.00
CA LYS A 13 -8.81 6.24 2.77
C LYS A 13 -7.48 6.98 2.94
N GLU A 14 -7.26 7.61 4.10
CA GLU A 14 -6.01 8.29 4.41
C GLU A 14 -4.83 7.32 4.53
N GLU A 15 -5.03 6.16 5.15
CA GLU A 15 -4.06 5.06 5.22
C GLU A 15 -3.66 4.58 3.82
N ILE A 16 -4.65 4.31 2.94
CA ILE A 16 -4.40 3.88 1.56
C ILE A 16 -3.64 4.96 0.78
N ALA A 17 -4.09 6.22 0.85
CA ALA A 17 -3.45 7.34 0.14
C ALA A 17 -2.00 7.55 0.59
N ARG A 18 -1.72 7.37 1.89
CA ARG A 18 -0.37 7.44 2.42
C ARG A 18 0.50 6.32 1.89
N ALA A 19 0.03 5.08 1.89
CA ALA A 19 0.77 3.94 1.37
C ALA A 19 1.06 4.07 -0.14
N ILE A 20 0.09 4.56 -0.93
CA ILE A 20 0.29 4.86 -2.36
C ILE A 20 1.45 5.84 -2.55
N ARG A 21 1.41 6.98 -1.86
CA ARG A 21 2.48 8.00 -1.97
C ARG A 21 3.84 7.45 -1.54
N THR A 22 3.87 6.66 -0.47
CA THR A 22 5.11 6.00 -0.03
C THR A 22 5.68 5.11 -1.12
N LEU A 23 4.87 4.25 -1.72
CA LEU A 23 5.33 3.32 -2.76
C LEU A 23 5.72 4.03 -4.06
N LEU A 24 5.03 5.11 -4.44
CA LEU A 24 5.40 5.92 -5.61
C LEU A 24 6.75 6.64 -5.42
N GLY A 25 7.04 7.12 -4.20
CA GLY A 25 8.33 7.74 -3.89
C GLY A 25 9.45 6.74 -3.60
N ARG A 26 9.11 5.58 -3.05
CA ARG A 26 10.03 4.49 -2.66
C ARG A 26 9.47 3.16 -3.18
N PRO A 27 9.86 2.73 -4.39
CA PRO A 27 9.27 1.55 -5.03
C PRO A 27 9.69 0.22 -4.37
N LEU A 28 10.60 0.25 -3.40
CA LEU A 28 10.94 -0.85 -2.51
C LEU A 28 10.83 -0.35 -1.07
N VAL A 29 10.02 -1.03 -0.26
CA VAL A 29 9.86 -0.78 1.17
C VAL A 29 10.14 -2.07 1.90
N SER A 30 11.09 -2.06 2.83
CA SER A 30 11.44 -3.22 3.64
C SER A 30 11.00 -3.02 5.09
N LEU A 31 10.70 -4.12 5.77
CA LEU A 31 10.42 -4.18 7.21
C LEU A 31 11.62 -3.69 8.02
N HIS A 32 12.84 -3.89 7.51
CA HIS A 32 14.08 -3.50 8.19
C HIS A 32 14.27 -1.98 8.18
N ASP A 33 14.03 -1.33 7.05
CA ASP A 33 14.34 0.09 6.86
C ASP A 33 13.20 1.01 7.31
N ASP A 34 11.94 0.56 7.15
CA ASP A 34 10.76 1.33 7.54
C ASP A 34 9.62 0.37 7.98
N PRO A 35 9.67 -0.16 9.22
CA PRO A 35 8.68 -1.12 9.71
C PRO A 35 7.25 -0.57 9.67
N ALA A 36 7.08 0.71 10.01
CA ALA A 36 5.77 1.36 10.05
C ALA A 36 5.15 1.48 8.64
N ALA A 37 5.93 1.89 7.64
CA ALA A 37 5.46 1.91 6.26
C ALA A 37 5.16 0.52 5.73
N PHE A 38 6.02 -0.46 6.02
CA PHE A 38 5.82 -1.83 5.62
C PHE A 38 4.53 -2.42 6.20
N ASP A 39 4.27 -2.21 7.49
CA ASP A 39 3.05 -2.69 8.14
C ASP A 39 1.78 -2.05 7.59
N LEU A 40 1.83 -0.75 7.26
CA LEU A 40 0.71 -0.07 6.59
C LEU A 40 0.41 -0.69 5.22
N ILE A 41 1.45 -0.94 4.41
CA ILE A 41 1.32 -1.58 3.08
C ILE A 41 0.78 -3.01 3.24
N ARG A 42 1.32 -3.77 4.19
CA ARG A 42 0.88 -5.14 4.50
C ARG A 42 -0.60 -5.18 4.92
N LYS A 43 -1.01 -4.27 5.81
CA LYS A 43 -2.40 -4.13 6.29
C LYS A 43 -3.36 -3.79 5.15
N ARG A 44 -2.96 -2.91 4.23
CA ARG A 44 -3.81 -2.43 3.11
C ARG A 44 -3.44 -3.06 1.76
N ARG A 45 -2.87 -4.26 1.76
CA ARG A 45 -2.35 -4.93 0.55
C ARG A 45 -3.36 -4.98 -0.60
N GLN A 46 -4.58 -5.44 -0.33
CA GLN A 46 -5.59 -5.68 -1.37
C GLN A 46 -5.99 -4.41 -2.14
N PRO A 47 -6.44 -3.32 -1.47
CA PRO A 47 -6.78 -2.08 -2.19
C PRO A 47 -5.56 -1.45 -2.86
N LEU A 48 -4.35 -1.60 -2.31
CA LEU A 48 -3.14 -1.11 -2.96
C LEU A 48 -2.83 -1.84 -4.27
N ILE A 49 -2.91 -3.18 -4.28
CA ILE A 49 -2.72 -3.98 -5.49
C ILE A 49 -3.69 -3.52 -6.58
N GLN A 50 -4.98 -3.39 -6.25
CA GLN A 50 -6.00 -2.94 -7.20
C GLN A 50 -5.73 -1.53 -7.73
N TRP A 51 -5.32 -0.61 -6.85
CA TRP A 51 -5.03 0.76 -7.24
C TRP A 51 -3.85 0.84 -8.22
N PHE A 52 -2.74 0.16 -7.94
CA PHE A 52 -1.57 0.17 -8.81
C PHE A 52 -1.79 -0.54 -10.14
N ASP A 53 -2.56 -1.63 -10.13
CA ASP A 53 -2.95 -2.34 -11.34
C ASP A 53 -3.81 -1.45 -12.24
N TYR A 54 -4.85 -0.82 -11.67
CA TYR A 54 -5.78 0.02 -12.43
C TYR A 54 -5.18 1.35 -12.90
N PHE A 55 -4.50 2.10 -12.01
CA PHE A 55 -4.06 3.47 -12.32
C PHE A 55 -2.66 3.54 -12.95
N CYS A 56 -1.79 2.57 -12.66
CA CYS A 56 -0.40 2.60 -13.14
C CYS A 56 -0.06 1.43 -14.08
N GLY A 57 -0.85 0.35 -14.10
CA GLY A 57 -0.47 -0.90 -14.76
C GLY A 57 0.75 -1.56 -14.11
N TRP A 58 1.04 -1.25 -12.84
CA TRP A 58 2.19 -1.78 -12.12
C TRP A 58 1.76 -2.85 -11.13
N ARG A 59 2.56 -3.91 -11.00
CA ARG A 59 2.30 -4.98 -10.05
C ARG A 59 2.93 -4.64 -8.70
N LEU A 60 2.12 -4.59 -7.64
CA LEU A 60 2.60 -4.55 -6.27
C LEU A 60 2.81 -5.98 -5.76
N VAL A 61 4.05 -6.32 -5.41
CA VAL A 61 4.41 -7.58 -4.76
C VAL A 61 4.67 -7.30 -3.29
N VAL A 62 3.96 -7.99 -2.39
CA VAL A 62 4.18 -7.90 -0.94
C VAL A 62 4.54 -9.30 -0.45
N GLU A 63 5.73 -9.44 0.12
CA GLU A 63 6.26 -10.70 0.67
C GLU A 63 6.42 -10.58 2.19
N PRO A 64 5.35 -10.82 2.99
CA PRO A 64 5.41 -10.69 4.45
C PRO A 64 6.50 -11.53 5.10
N ARG A 65 6.73 -12.75 4.58
CA ARG A 65 7.75 -13.67 5.11
C ARG A 65 9.17 -13.20 4.82
N GLN A 66 9.37 -12.47 3.72
CA GLN A 66 10.65 -11.89 3.35
C GLN A 66 10.79 -10.44 3.82
N GLY A 67 9.76 -9.88 4.44
CA GLY A 67 9.78 -8.53 5.01
C GLY A 67 9.94 -7.42 3.99
N TYR A 68 9.40 -7.53 2.76
CA TYR A 68 9.44 -6.42 1.82
C TYR A 68 8.21 -6.31 0.92
N ALA A 69 7.99 -5.10 0.41
CA ALA A 69 7.01 -4.78 -0.60
C ALA A 69 7.70 -4.02 -1.73
N ARG A 70 7.41 -4.37 -2.99
CA ARG A 70 8.00 -3.71 -4.16
C ARG A 70 7.01 -3.51 -5.28
N LEU A 71 7.15 -2.38 -5.97
CA LEU A 71 6.48 -2.11 -7.23
C LEU A 71 7.31 -2.65 -8.39
N VAL A 72 6.65 -3.39 -9.28
CA VAL A 72 7.24 -3.95 -10.49
C VAL A 72 6.52 -3.37 -11.68
N LYS A 73 7.25 -2.65 -12.53
CA LYS A 73 6.73 -2.21 -13.83
C LYS A 73 6.58 -3.44 -14.71
N VAL A 74 5.34 -3.76 -15.08
CA VAL A 74 5.08 -4.81 -16.06
C VAL A 74 5.41 -4.21 -17.43
N ARG A 75 6.32 -4.85 -18.18
CA ARG A 75 6.44 -4.57 -19.62
C ARG A 75 5.29 -5.34 -20.27
N SER A 76 4.34 -4.62 -20.84
CA SER A 76 3.42 -5.16 -21.86
C SER A 76 4.21 -5.56 -23.08
#